data_AF-M0HQ00-F1
#
_entry.id   AF-M0HQ00-F1
#
_cell.length_a   1.000
_cell.length_b   1.000
_cell.length_c   1.000
_cell.angle_alpha   90.00
_cell.angle_beta   90.00
_cell.angle_gamma   90.00
#
_symmetry.space_group_name_H-M   'P 1'
#
loop_
_entity.id
_entity.type
_entity.pdbx_description
1 polymer ?
#
loop_
_entity_poly.entity_id
_entity_poly.type
_entity_poly.pdbx_seq_one_letter_code
_entity_poly.pdbx_strand_id
1 'polypeptide(L)'
;MQDAIGSALTEKREFFRTAGEYRQDGSYVVSRRGADSTGNAKVFASFEELRRLYDRLPETFTAEDVGRTGITGSRRHMIIRHFGEHPAFDCRIARRNPLTGEKESPEQNTEVELVAD
;
A
#
# COMPACT_ATOMS: atom_id res chain seq x y z
N MET A 1 8.41 1.39 -41.88
CA MET A 1 8.49 -0.07 -41.66
C MET A 1 9.56 -0.25 -40.60
N GLN A 2 9.28 -0.56 -39.34
CA GLN A 2 8.34 -1.53 -38.74
C GLN A 2 7.75 -0.89 -37.45
N ASP A 3 6.42 -0.73 -37.35
CA ASP A 3 5.50 -1.65 -36.68
C ASP A 3 5.53 -1.61 -35.13
N ALA A 4 4.45 -1.02 -34.60
CA ALA A 4 3.73 -1.36 -33.37
C ALA A 4 4.51 -1.62 -32.07
N ILE A 5 4.46 -0.66 -31.14
CA ILE A 5 4.20 -0.97 -29.72
C ILE A 5 3.23 0.08 -29.14
N GLY A 6 1.96 -0.03 -29.51
CA GLY A 6 0.85 0.45 -28.68
C GLY A 6 0.59 -0.55 -27.55
N SER A 7 1.60 -0.86 -26.73
CA SER A 7 1.43 -1.71 -25.54
C SER A 7 1.20 -0.80 -24.35
N ALA A 8 -0.08 -0.57 -24.07
CA ALA A 8 -0.51 0.25 -22.96
C ALA A 8 -0.03 -0.39 -21.64
N LEU A 9 1.00 0.23 -21.07
CA LEU A 9 1.84 -0.32 -20.03
C LEU A 9 1.09 -0.31 -18.69
N THR A 10 0.48 -1.43 -18.32
CA THR A 10 0.08 -1.67 -16.94
C THR A 10 1.35 -1.77 -16.10
N GLU A 11 1.57 -0.85 -15.16
CA GLU A 11 2.74 -0.88 -14.29
C GLU A 11 2.42 -1.72 -13.04
N LYS A 12 2.97 -2.94 -13.00
CA LYS A 12 2.87 -3.83 -11.84
C LYS A 12 4.17 -3.78 -11.04
N ARG A 13 4.05 -3.52 -9.74
CA ARG A 13 5.15 -3.57 -8.77
C ARG A 13 4.88 -4.63 -7.73
N GLU A 14 5.78 -5.61 -7.64
CA GLU A 14 5.75 -6.60 -6.56
C GLU A 14 6.46 -6.09 -5.31
N PHE A 15 5.93 -6.47 -4.16
CA PHE A 15 6.51 -6.26 -2.85
C PHE A 15 6.75 -7.60 -2.16
N PHE A 16 7.05 -7.59 -0.86
CA PHE A 16 7.39 -8.80 -0.14
C PHE A 16 6.23 -9.82 -0.11
N ARG A 17 5.02 -9.40 0.28
CA ARG A 17 3.81 -10.26 0.29
C ARG A 17 2.68 -9.75 -0.58
N THR A 18 2.76 -8.50 -1.03
CA THR A 18 1.73 -7.87 -1.84
C THR A 18 2.24 -7.46 -3.22
N ALA A 19 1.35 -7.07 -4.11
CA ALA A 19 1.66 -6.40 -5.36
C ALA A 19 0.69 -5.24 -5.57
N GLY A 20 1.19 -4.17 -6.18
CA GLY A 20 0.45 -3.01 -6.64
C GLY A 20 0.42 -2.97 -8.16
N GLU A 21 -0.71 -2.62 -8.77
CA GLU A 21 -0.84 -2.52 -10.22
C GLU A 21 -1.60 -1.25 -10.61
N TYR A 22 -0.96 -0.40 -11.41
CA TYR A 22 -1.60 0.72 -12.09
C TYR A 22 -2.19 0.22 -13.41
N ARG A 23 -3.52 0.29 -13.53
CA ARG A 23 -4.24 -0.09 -14.75
C ARG A 23 -4.49 1.11 -15.66
N GLN A 24 -4.79 0.81 -16.91
CA GLN A 24 -5.08 1.81 -17.95
C GLN A 24 -6.34 2.64 -17.67
N ASP A 25 -7.31 2.08 -16.94
CA ASP A 25 -8.52 2.79 -16.50
C ASP A 25 -8.28 3.75 -15.33
N GLY A 26 -7.02 3.90 -14.88
CA GLY A 26 -6.62 4.72 -13.74
C GLY A 26 -6.79 4.03 -12.40
N SER A 27 -7.36 2.82 -12.36
CA SER A 27 -7.55 2.07 -11.13
C SER A 27 -6.21 1.55 -10.58
N TYR A 28 -6.16 1.43 -9.27
CA TYR A 28 -5.03 0.83 -8.57
C TYR A 28 -5.45 -0.45 -7.87
N VAL A 29 -4.69 -1.52 -8.08
CA VAL A 29 -5.01 -2.85 -7.57
C VAL A 29 -4.00 -3.24 -6.53
N VAL A 30 -4.48 -3.67 -5.36
CA VAL A 30 -3.67 -4.35 -4.37
C VAL A 30 -4.02 -5.83 -4.39
N SER A 31 -3.02 -6.69 -4.59
CA SER A 31 -3.15 -8.14 -4.57
C SER A 31 -2.07 -8.78 -3.70
N ARG A 32 -2.19 -10.10 -3.47
CA ARG A 32 -1.08 -10.88 -2.91
C ARG A 32 -0.02 -11.07 -3.98
N ARG A 33 1.24 -11.12 -3.57
CA ARG A 33 2.35 -11.45 -4.47
C ARG A 33 2.11 -12.81 -5.13
N GLY A 34 2.34 -12.91 -6.45
CA GLY A 34 2.18 -14.15 -7.21
C GLY A 34 0.72 -14.61 -7.41
N ALA A 35 -0.29 -13.79 -7.08
CA ALA A 35 -1.67 -14.11 -7.41
C ALA A 35 -1.96 -13.73 -8.87
N ASP A 36 -2.17 -14.74 -9.72
CA ASP A 36 -2.59 -14.55 -11.12
C ASP A 36 -4.11 -14.32 -11.27
N SER A 37 -4.90 -14.62 -10.23
CA SER A 37 -6.36 -14.49 -10.28
C SER A 37 -6.88 -13.22 -9.59
N THR A 38 -7.76 -12.52 -10.31
CA THR A 38 -8.45 -11.29 -9.90
C THR A 38 -9.31 -11.45 -8.64
N GLY A 39 -9.65 -12.69 -8.25
CA GLY A 39 -10.64 -13.01 -7.22
C GLY A 39 -10.27 -12.63 -5.78
N ASN A 40 -9.00 -12.32 -5.51
CA ASN A 40 -8.53 -11.95 -4.16
C ASN A 40 -7.81 -10.58 -4.12
N ALA A 41 -8.09 -9.71 -5.10
CA ALA A 41 -7.56 -8.36 -5.13
C ALA A 41 -8.54 -7.35 -4.51
N LYS A 42 -8.01 -6.19 -4.09
CA LYS A 42 -8.79 -4.99 -3.81
C LYS A 42 -8.47 -3.98 -4.90
N VAL A 43 -9.49 -3.60 -5.66
CA VAL A 43 -9.42 -2.53 -6.65
C VAL A 43 -9.87 -1.22 -6.01
N PHE A 44 -9.08 -0.18 -6.20
CA PHE A 44 -9.38 1.22 -5.90
C PHE A 44 -9.58 1.95 -7.22
N ALA A 45 -10.48 2.92 -7.27
CA ALA A 45 -10.72 3.74 -8.46
C ALA A 45 -9.46 4.51 -8.89
N SER A 46 -8.55 4.78 -7.94
CA SER A 46 -7.22 5.33 -8.21
C SER A 46 -6.26 5.04 -7.07
N PHE A 47 -4.96 5.26 -7.29
CA PHE A 47 -3.95 5.21 -6.22
C PHE A 47 -4.24 6.26 -5.12
N GLU A 48 -4.79 7.39 -5.51
CA GLU A 48 -5.19 8.46 -4.58
C GLU A 48 -6.31 8.02 -3.62
N GLU A 49 -7.22 7.14 -4.04
CA GLU A 49 -8.21 6.57 -3.12
C GLU A 49 -7.57 5.70 -2.04
N LEU A 50 -6.52 4.94 -2.39
CA LEU A 50 -5.73 4.18 -1.43
C LEU A 50 -4.97 5.12 -0.47
N ARG A 51 -4.42 6.23 -0.97
CA ARG A 51 -3.78 7.26 -0.15
C ARG A 51 -4.75 7.89 0.86
N ARG A 52 -5.94 8.30 0.40
CA ARG A 52 -7.00 8.81 1.29
C ARG A 52 -7.51 7.78 2.28
N LEU A 53 -7.46 6.49 1.97
CA LEU A 53 -7.73 5.44 2.94
C LEU A 53 -6.66 5.45 4.04
N TYR A 54 -5.38 5.48 3.67
CA TYR A 54 -4.28 5.55 4.61
C TYR A 54 -4.37 6.79 5.51
N ASP A 55 -4.58 7.96 4.93
CA ASP A 55 -4.61 9.24 5.67
C ASP A 55 -5.70 9.26 6.75
N ARG A 56 -6.86 8.63 6.50
CA ARG A 56 -7.97 8.54 7.46
C ARG A 56 -7.78 7.53 8.58
N LEU A 57 -6.83 6.59 8.45
CA LEU A 57 -6.56 5.63 9.50
C LEU A 57 -5.91 6.33 10.71
N PRO A 58 -6.14 5.84 11.94
CA PRO A 58 -5.40 6.31 13.10
C PRO A 58 -3.90 6.04 12.93
N GLU A 59 -3.07 6.71 13.75
CA GLU A 59 -1.62 6.55 13.75
C GLU A 59 -1.20 5.08 13.91
N THR A 60 -1.87 4.36 14.81
CA THR A 60 -1.78 2.90 14.93
C THR A 60 -3.11 2.27 14.55
N PHE A 61 -3.10 1.34 13.60
CA PHE A 61 -4.33 0.76 13.04
C PHE A 61 -4.24 -0.74 12.84
N THR A 62 -5.40 -1.39 12.88
CA THR A 62 -5.57 -2.84 12.74
C THR A 62 -6.51 -3.18 11.57
N ALA A 63 -6.78 -4.48 11.39
CA ALA A 63 -7.74 -4.93 10.40
C ALA A 63 -9.16 -4.40 10.66
N GLU A 64 -9.50 -4.10 11.91
CA GLU A 64 -10.81 -3.54 12.25
C GLU A 64 -10.98 -2.12 11.70
N ASP A 65 -9.96 -1.27 11.85
CA ASP A 65 -9.97 0.12 11.37
C ASP A 65 -10.08 0.18 9.84
N VAL A 66 -9.31 -0.66 9.15
CA VAL A 66 -9.45 -0.88 7.69
C VAL A 66 -10.84 -1.43 7.34
N GLY A 67 -11.44 -2.22 8.22
CA GLY A 67 -12.78 -2.76 8.04
C GLY A 67 -13.87 -1.70 8.02
N ARG A 68 -13.72 -0.63 8.78
CA ARG A 68 -14.68 0.49 8.87
C ARG A 68 -14.76 1.29 7.57
N THR A 69 -13.80 1.13 6.65
CA THR A 69 -13.80 1.77 5.32
C THR A 69 -14.49 0.92 4.25
N GLY A 70 -15.23 -0.12 4.64
CA GLY A 70 -15.94 -1.02 3.71
C GLY A 70 -15.09 -2.17 3.15
N ILE A 71 -13.83 -2.31 3.58
CA ILE A 71 -12.99 -3.45 3.18
C ILE A 71 -13.31 -4.66 4.05
N THR A 72 -13.52 -5.81 3.44
CA THR A 72 -14.02 -7.01 4.14
C THR A 72 -13.05 -8.18 4.11
N GLY A 73 -13.14 -9.05 5.12
CA GLY A 73 -12.40 -10.31 5.19
C GLY A 73 -10.88 -10.17 5.15
N SER A 74 -10.23 -11.12 4.49
CA SER A 74 -8.76 -11.21 4.41
C SER A 74 -8.11 -10.02 3.72
N ARG A 75 -8.86 -9.25 2.91
CA ARG A 75 -8.37 -8.04 2.24
C ARG A 75 -7.93 -6.96 3.23
N ARG A 76 -8.54 -6.88 4.42
CA ARG A 76 -8.13 -5.93 5.47
C ARG A 76 -6.65 -6.09 5.82
N HIS A 77 -6.22 -7.32 6.05
CA HIS A 77 -4.84 -7.65 6.38
C HIS A 77 -3.89 -7.42 5.19
N MET A 78 -4.37 -7.69 3.98
CA MET A 78 -3.60 -7.43 2.76
C MET A 78 -3.29 -5.95 2.61
N ILE A 79 -4.26 -5.07 2.88
CA ILE A 79 -4.05 -3.61 2.84
C ILE A 79 -3.04 -3.16 3.90
N ILE A 80 -3.10 -3.65 5.14
CA ILE A 80 -2.10 -3.30 6.16
C ILE A 80 -0.69 -3.70 5.73
N ARG A 81 -0.53 -4.91 5.17
CA ARG A 81 0.77 -5.35 4.64
C ARG A 81 1.24 -4.48 3.51
N HIS A 82 0.34 -4.09 2.61
CA HIS A 82 0.67 -3.25 1.48
C HIS A 82 1.18 -1.88 1.93
N PHE A 83 0.54 -1.24 2.92
CA PHE A 83 1.05 0.00 3.50
C PHE A 83 2.46 -0.17 4.08
N GLY A 84 2.69 -1.22 4.86
CA GLY A 84 4.02 -1.49 5.42
C GLY A 84 5.09 -1.96 4.42
N GLU A 85 4.73 -2.19 3.15
CA GLU A 85 5.61 -2.68 2.10
C GLU A 85 5.86 -1.64 0.99
N HIS A 86 4.94 -0.71 0.79
CA HIS A 86 4.92 0.21 -0.33
C HIS A 86 5.55 1.56 0.06
N PRO A 87 6.61 2.03 -0.62
CA PRO A 87 7.44 3.17 -0.18
C PRO A 87 6.73 4.53 -0.22
N ALA A 88 5.56 4.63 -0.85
CA ALA A 88 4.75 5.85 -0.83
C ALA A 88 3.92 6.02 0.46
N PHE A 89 3.99 5.07 1.39
CA PHE A 89 3.34 5.16 2.70
C PHE A 89 4.43 5.06 3.76
N ASP A 90 4.57 6.11 4.57
CA ASP A 90 5.44 6.12 5.74
C ASP A 90 4.82 5.25 6.82
N CYS A 91 4.82 3.94 6.61
CA CYS A 91 4.13 2.96 7.44
C CYS A 91 5.04 1.77 7.71
N ARG A 92 5.06 1.31 8.95
CA ARG A 92 5.73 0.07 9.36
C ARG A 92 4.74 -0.93 9.93
N ILE A 93 5.12 -2.21 9.95
CA ILE A 93 4.38 -3.26 10.65
C ILE A 93 4.89 -3.37 12.09
N ALA A 94 4.19 -2.72 13.01
CA ALA A 94 4.55 -2.67 14.43
C ALA A 94 4.34 -4.03 15.14
N ARG A 95 3.28 -4.76 14.79
CA ARG A 95 2.98 -6.08 15.37
C ARG A 95 2.43 -7.05 14.32
N ARG A 96 2.71 -8.34 14.51
CA ARG A 96 2.25 -9.42 13.62
C ARG A 96 1.00 -10.16 14.13
N ASN A 97 0.72 -10.11 15.43
CA ASN A 97 -0.47 -10.72 16.03
C ASN A 97 -0.99 -9.90 17.24
N PRO A 98 -2.13 -9.19 17.12
CA PRO A 98 -2.84 -8.92 15.87
C PRO A 98 -1.94 -8.16 14.87
N LEU A 99 -2.26 -8.24 13.58
CA LEU A 99 -1.53 -7.48 12.56
C LEU A 99 -1.84 -5.99 12.72
N THR A 100 -0.80 -5.21 12.99
CA THR A 100 -0.91 -3.79 13.31
C THR A 100 0.06 -2.99 12.44
N GLY A 101 -0.47 -1.99 11.75
CA GLY A 101 0.30 -0.96 11.04
C GLY A 101 0.46 0.27 11.93
N GLU A 102 1.56 0.98 11.75
CA GLU A 102 1.87 2.22 12.45
C GLU A 102 2.43 3.22 11.44
N LYS A 103 1.87 4.43 11.42
CA LYS A 103 2.36 5.54 10.62
C LYS A 103 3.66 6.04 11.23
N GLU A 104 4.69 6.20 10.42
CA GLU A 104 5.96 6.81 10.81
C GLU A 104 5.83 8.31 10.61
N SER A 105 5.84 9.06 11.71
CA SER A 105 5.90 10.53 11.63
C SER A 105 7.28 10.93 11.09
N PRO A 106 7.37 11.90 10.17
CA PRO A 106 8.66 12.39 9.66
C PRO A 106 9.53 13.09 10.73
N GLU A 107 9.04 13.25 11.96
CA GLU A 107 9.68 14.06 13.02
C GLU A 107 10.81 13.37 13.80
N GLN A 108 11.38 12.26 13.33
CA GLN A 108 12.55 11.64 13.99
C GLN A 108 13.73 11.46 13.03
N ASN A 109 14.04 12.49 12.25
CA ASN A 109 15.36 12.67 11.66
C ASN A 109 15.87 14.09 11.97
N THR A 110 15.88 14.46 13.26
CA THR A 110 16.73 15.58 13.70
C THR A 110 18.16 15.07 13.66
N GLU A 111 18.80 15.41 12.55
CA GLU A 111 20.25 15.42 12.36
C GLU A 111 20.90 15.91 13.66
N VAL A 112 21.65 15.04 14.33
CA VAL A 112 22.52 15.45 15.42
C VAL A 112 23.72 16.13 14.76
N GLU A 113 23.52 17.35 14.26
CA GLU A 113 24.63 18.26 13.96
C GLU A 113 25.14 18.75 15.32
N LEU A 114 25.95 17.91 15.96
CA LEU A 114 26.76 18.36 17.09
C LEU A 114 27.91 19.18 16.51
N VAL A 115 27.70 20.48 16.57
CA VAL A 115 28.64 21.56 16.26
C VAL A 115 29.98 21.30 16.94
N ALA A 116 31.06 21.54 16.19
CA ALA A 116 32.43 21.57 16.68
C ALA A 116 32.64 22.63 17.77
N ASP A 117 33.41 22.27 18.80
CA ASP A 117 34.42 23.15 19.42
C ASP A 117 35.60 22.29 19.89
#